data_AF-A0A963N0Z9-F1
#
_entry.id   AF-A0A963N0Z9-F1
#
_cell.length_a   1.000
_cell.length_b   1.000
_cell.length_c   1.000
_cell.angle_alpha   90.00
_cell.angle_beta   90.00
_cell.angle_gamma   90.00
#
_symmetry.space_group_name_H-M   'P 1'
#
loop_
_entity.id
_entity.type
_entity.pdbx_description
1 polymer ?
#
loop_
_entity_poly.entity_id
_entity_poly.type
_entity_poly.pdbx_seq_one_letter_code
_entity_poly.pdbx_strand_id
1 'polypeptide(L)'
;DLLEFGVGSFEAPLLAALIGAWQRDDTIELARLNDDFLASRETAELRAETVQMGYSLVRLLSDLPGFAELAAGRERLLAIDEPAFPTAWAAAAAAWRIPGEMAVPAYLWAWLENQVMAAVKTVPLGQSAGQRLLAALGSRVPAVTERALALPEADWHNFTPGLALACSRHETQYTRLFRS
;
A
#
# COMPACT_ATOMS: atom_id res chain seq x y z
N ASP A 1 14.62 8.08 3.44
CA ASP A 1 14.10 7.11 4.44
C ASP A 1 13.07 6.20 3.77
N LEU A 2 12.32 5.38 4.52
CA LEU A 2 11.37 4.40 3.96
C LEU A 2 10.23 5.04 3.15
N LEU A 3 9.77 6.23 3.56
CA LEU A 3 8.71 6.96 2.84
C LEU A 3 9.18 7.34 1.43
N GLU A 4 10.43 7.80 1.28
CA GLU A 4 10.96 8.23 -0.03
C GLU A 4 11.51 7.07 -0.87
N PHE A 5 12.37 6.22 -0.29
CA PHE A 5 13.15 5.23 -1.04
C PHE A 5 12.53 3.83 -1.09
N GLY A 6 11.52 3.57 -0.25
CA GLY A 6 10.73 2.35 -0.32
C GLY A 6 9.37 2.65 -0.94
N VAL A 7 8.45 3.16 -0.11
CA VAL A 7 7.06 3.36 -0.51
C VAL A 7 6.94 4.35 -1.66
N GLY A 8 7.63 5.49 -1.59
CA GLY A 8 7.56 6.54 -2.60
C GLY A 8 8.20 6.21 -3.96
N SER A 9 9.15 5.27 -4.00
CA SER A 9 9.90 4.92 -5.22
C SER A 9 9.46 3.59 -5.84
N PHE A 10 8.55 2.86 -5.20
CA PHE A 10 8.02 1.60 -5.71
C PHE A 10 6.52 1.45 -5.49
N GLU A 11 6.05 1.48 -4.24
CA GLU A 11 4.64 1.18 -3.92
C GLU A 11 3.67 2.26 -4.40
N ALA A 12 4.02 3.53 -4.25
CA ALA A 12 3.23 4.67 -4.71
C ALA A 12 3.10 4.77 -6.24
N PRO A 13 4.19 4.68 -7.04
CA PRO A 13 4.05 4.68 -8.49
C PRO A 13 3.36 3.41 -9.01
N LEU A 14 3.61 2.24 -8.38
CA LEU A 14 2.88 1.00 -8.68
C LEU A 14 1.38 1.14 -8.39
N LEU A 15 0.99 1.80 -7.28
CA LEU A 15 -0.40 2.10 -6.99
C LEU A 15 -1.04 2.98 -8.08
N ALA A 16 -0.32 4.00 -8.55
CA ALA A 16 -0.81 4.85 -9.63
C ALA A 16 -1.03 4.05 -10.92
N ALA A 17 -0.11 3.13 -11.25
CA ALA A 17 -0.25 2.24 -12.39
C ALA A 17 -1.42 1.27 -12.23
N LEU A 18 -1.63 0.70 -11.04
CA LEU A 18 -2.79 -0.14 -10.72
C LEU A 18 -4.11 0.61 -10.91
N ILE A 19 -4.20 1.87 -10.46
CA ILE A 19 -5.39 2.72 -10.67
C ILE A 19 -5.65 2.88 -12.18
N GLY A 20 -4.62 3.17 -12.97
CA GLY A 20 -4.73 3.29 -14.42
C GLY A 20 -5.13 1.98 -15.10
N ALA A 21 -4.60 0.83 -14.65
CA ALA A 21 -4.95 -0.48 -15.17
C ALA A 21 -6.42 -0.84 -14.86
N TRP A 22 -6.91 -0.53 -13.66
CA TRP A 22 -8.32 -0.68 -13.30
C TRP A 22 -9.25 0.18 -14.17
N GLN A 23 -8.87 1.43 -14.42
CA GLN A 23 -9.64 2.36 -15.26
C GLN A 23 -9.71 1.91 -16.72
N ARG A 24 -8.63 1.30 -17.24
CA ARG A 24 -8.54 0.79 -18.62
C ARG A 24 -9.09 -0.62 -18.80
N ASP A 25 -9.52 -1.27 -17.72
CA ASP A 25 -9.91 -2.69 -17.71
C ASP A 25 -8.78 -3.63 -18.21
N ASP A 26 -7.54 -3.29 -17.86
CA ASP A 26 -6.35 -4.02 -18.28
C ASP A 26 -6.03 -5.13 -17.28
N THR A 27 -6.74 -6.25 -17.40
CA THR A 27 -6.62 -7.40 -16.49
C THR A 27 -5.24 -8.04 -16.49
N ILE A 28 -4.54 -8.01 -17.62
CA ILE A 28 -3.18 -8.54 -17.76
C ILE A 28 -2.22 -7.68 -16.93
N GLU A 29 -2.31 -6.35 -17.09
CA GLU A 29 -1.47 -5.42 -16.34
C GLU A 29 -1.79 -5.43 -14.85
N LEU A 30 -3.06 -5.57 -14.46
CA LEU A 30 -3.46 -5.71 -13.06
C LEU A 30 -2.83 -6.94 -12.40
N ALA A 31 -2.87 -8.10 -13.07
CA ALA A 31 -2.26 -9.32 -12.56
C ALA A 31 -0.75 -9.16 -12.44
N ARG A 32 -0.08 -8.61 -13.47
CA ARG A 32 1.36 -8.36 -13.46
C ARG A 32 1.78 -7.45 -12.30
N LEU A 33 1.13 -6.29 -12.14
CA LEU A 33 1.47 -5.33 -11.09
C LEU A 33 1.20 -5.89 -9.68
N ASN A 34 0.13 -6.68 -9.52
CA ASN A 34 -0.15 -7.39 -8.27
C ASN A 34 0.97 -8.40 -7.93
N ASP A 35 1.36 -9.21 -8.92
CA ASP A 35 2.41 -10.21 -8.76
C ASP A 35 3.77 -9.56 -8.49
N ASP A 36 4.11 -8.47 -9.17
CA ASP A 36 5.32 -7.68 -8.92
C ASP A 36 5.32 -7.11 -7.50
N PHE A 37 4.19 -6.59 -7.02
CA PHE A 37 4.07 -6.11 -5.65
C PHE A 37 4.27 -7.25 -4.63
N LEU A 38 3.64 -8.40 -4.83
CA LEU A 38 3.79 -9.56 -3.94
C LEU A 38 5.21 -10.11 -3.95
N ALA A 39 5.84 -10.21 -5.13
CA ALA A 39 7.23 -10.64 -5.29
C ALA A 39 8.23 -9.67 -4.63
N SER A 40 7.88 -8.39 -4.55
CA SER A 40 8.70 -7.38 -3.87
C SER A 40 8.74 -7.54 -2.34
N ARG A 41 7.85 -8.34 -1.75
CA ARG A 41 7.83 -8.59 -0.30
C ARG A 41 8.89 -9.64 0.03
N GLU A 42 10.01 -9.16 0.55
CA GLU A 42 11.21 -9.98 0.81
C GLU A 42 11.01 -11.07 1.87
N THR A 43 10.01 -10.92 2.75
CA THR A 43 9.74 -11.82 3.88
C THR A 43 8.33 -12.40 3.80
N ALA A 44 8.14 -13.62 4.30
CA ALA A 44 6.84 -14.28 4.29
C ALA A 44 5.79 -13.53 5.12
N GLU A 45 6.21 -12.90 6.23
CA GLU A 45 5.31 -12.11 7.08
C GLU A 45 4.74 -10.89 6.34
N LEU A 46 5.58 -10.07 5.69
CA LEU A 46 5.12 -8.92 4.91
C LEU A 46 4.20 -9.33 3.74
N ARG A 47 4.50 -10.46 3.08
CA ARG A 47 3.64 -10.99 2.01
C ARG A 47 2.29 -11.44 2.56
N ALA A 48 2.28 -12.20 3.66
CA ALA A 48 1.06 -12.64 4.31
C ALA A 48 0.22 -11.46 4.81
N GLU A 49 0.85 -10.44 5.38
CA GLU A 49 0.17 -9.22 5.83
C GLU A 49 -0.56 -8.53 4.68
N THR A 50 0.13 -8.22 3.59
CA THR A 50 -0.50 -7.47 2.49
C THR A 50 -1.63 -8.25 1.82
N VAL A 51 -1.50 -9.58 1.69
CA VAL A 51 -2.56 -10.46 1.16
C VAL A 51 -3.75 -10.49 2.12
N GLN A 52 -3.52 -10.63 3.42
CA GLN A 52 -4.60 -10.63 4.41
C GLN A 52 -5.36 -9.29 4.43
N MET A 53 -4.63 -8.18 4.32
CA MET A 53 -5.22 -6.85 4.21
C MET A 53 -6.00 -6.68 2.90
N GLY A 54 -5.46 -7.18 1.79
CA GLY A 54 -6.12 -7.18 0.49
C GLY A 54 -7.45 -7.93 0.52
N TYR A 55 -7.47 -9.19 0.98
CA TYR A 55 -8.72 -9.94 1.17
C TYR A 55 -9.74 -9.21 2.05
N SER A 56 -9.26 -8.61 3.15
CA SER A 56 -10.12 -7.84 4.06
C SER A 56 -10.78 -6.65 3.36
N LEU A 57 -10.02 -5.96 2.52
CA LEU A 57 -10.52 -4.83 1.74
C LEU A 57 -11.45 -5.28 0.60
N VAL A 58 -11.13 -6.36 -0.12
CA VAL A 58 -12.01 -6.95 -1.14
C VAL A 58 -13.38 -7.29 -0.54
N ARG A 59 -13.41 -7.91 0.64
CA ARG A 59 -14.65 -8.23 1.34
C ARG A 59 -15.42 -6.96 1.71
N LEU A 60 -14.76 -5.97 2.31
CA LEU A 60 -15.39 -4.70 2.68
C LEU A 60 -16.00 -4.01 1.45
N LEU A 61 -15.24 -3.89 0.35
CA LEU A 61 -15.72 -3.27 -0.88
C LEU A 61 -16.90 -4.05 -1.48
N SER A 62 -16.88 -5.38 -1.42
CA SER A 62 -17.97 -6.24 -1.89
C SER A 62 -19.27 -6.04 -1.10
N ASP A 63 -19.18 -5.63 0.16
CA ASP A 63 -20.33 -5.37 1.04
C ASP A 63 -20.83 -3.92 0.94
N LEU A 64 -20.05 -3.00 0.36
CA LEU A 64 -20.44 -1.59 0.19
C LEU A 64 -21.36 -1.42 -1.03
N PRO A 65 -22.61 -0.94 -0.87
CA PRO A 65 -23.57 -0.83 -1.97
C PRO A 65 -23.05 -0.05 -3.19
N GLY A 66 -22.41 1.10 -2.95
CA GLY A 66 -21.88 1.95 -4.02
C GLY A 66 -20.67 1.38 -4.79
N PHE A 67 -20.03 0.33 -4.27
CA PHE A 67 -19.01 -0.42 -5.01
C PHE A 67 -19.61 -1.68 -5.65
N ALA A 68 -20.53 -2.36 -4.95
CA ALA A 68 -21.19 -3.56 -5.45
C ALA A 68 -22.00 -3.32 -6.74
N GLU A 69 -22.56 -2.13 -6.91
CA GLU A 69 -23.31 -1.72 -8.12
C GLU A 69 -22.39 -1.45 -9.34
N LEU A 70 -21.08 -1.28 -9.12
CA LEU A 70 -20.08 -1.16 -10.18
C LEU A 70 -19.65 -2.55 -10.66
N ALA A 71 -20.63 -3.35 -11.08
CA ALA A 71 -20.59 -4.81 -11.23
C ALA A 71 -19.32 -5.35 -11.91
N ALA A 72 -18.82 -4.69 -12.95
CA ALA A 72 -17.61 -5.11 -13.65
C ALA A 72 -16.34 -5.08 -12.76
N GLY A 73 -16.20 -4.10 -11.86
CA GLY A 73 -15.03 -4.00 -10.97
C GLY A 73 -15.02 -5.06 -9.87
N ARG A 74 -16.20 -5.40 -9.33
CA ARG A 74 -16.34 -6.38 -8.24
C ARG A 74 -15.99 -7.80 -8.67
N GLU A 75 -16.51 -8.27 -9.79
CA GLU A 75 -16.22 -9.63 -10.26
C GLU A 75 -14.73 -9.83 -10.55
N ARG A 76 -14.10 -8.86 -11.21
CA ARG A 76 -12.65 -8.87 -11.44
C ARG A 76 -11.86 -8.88 -10.14
N LEU A 77 -12.24 -8.05 -9.17
CA LEU A 77 -11.55 -8.00 -7.88
C LEU A 77 -11.66 -9.33 -7.11
N LEU A 78 -12.82 -9.99 -7.18
CA LEU A 78 -13.05 -11.31 -6.59
C LEU A 78 -12.33 -12.45 -7.35
N ALA A 79 -11.96 -12.23 -8.61
CA ALA A 79 -11.23 -13.20 -9.42
C ALA A 79 -9.72 -13.18 -9.18
N ILE A 80 -9.19 -12.17 -8.48
CA ILE A 80 -7.79 -12.13 -8.06
C ILE A 80 -7.62 -13.07 -6.88
N ASP A 81 -6.86 -14.15 -7.06
CA ASP A 81 -6.69 -15.19 -6.04
C ASP A 81 -5.99 -14.64 -4.80
N GLU A 82 -4.84 -13.98 -4.96
CA GLU A 82 -4.11 -13.31 -3.88
C GLU A 82 -4.06 -11.80 -4.12
N PRO A 83 -5.10 -11.04 -3.75
CA PRO A 83 -5.09 -9.59 -3.92
C PRO A 83 -4.15 -8.97 -2.89
N ALA A 84 -3.11 -8.27 -3.36
CA ALA A 84 -2.34 -7.39 -2.50
C ALA A 84 -3.21 -6.19 -2.06
N PHE A 85 -2.90 -5.62 -0.89
CA PHE A 85 -3.60 -4.45 -0.38
C PHE A 85 -3.68 -3.27 -1.38
N PRO A 86 -2.57 -2.83 -2.04
CA PRO A 86 -2.64 -1.74 -3.01
C PRO A 86 -3.51 -2.07 -4.24
N THR A 87 -3.59 -3.34 -4.65
CA THR A 87 -4.45 -3.79 -5.76
C THR A 87 -5.92 -3.58 -5.44
N ALA A 88 -6.35 -3.97 -4.24
CA ALA A 88 -7.73 -3.75 -3.78
C ALA A 88 -8.02 -2.26 -3.51
N TRP A 89 -7.04 -1.50 -3.00
CA TRP A 89 -7.17 -0.06 -2.79
C TRP A 89 -7.35 0.71 -4.10
N ALA A 90 -6.54 0.37 -5.11
CA ALA A 90 -6.64 0.93 -6.45
C ALA A 90 -7.99 0.64 -7.10
N ALA A 91 -8.57 -0.54 -6.86
CA ALA A 91 -9.90 -0.89 -7.34
C ALA A 91 -10.96 0.08 -6.80
N ALA A 92 -10.91 0.41 -5.50
CA ALA A 92 -11.81 1.38 -4.89
C ALA A 92 -11.64 2.79 -5.48
N ALA A 93 -10.39 3.25 -5.63
CA ALA A 93 -10.09 4.54 -6.21
C ALA A 93 -10.60 4.65 -7.67
N ALA A 94 -10.37 3.63 -8.49
CA ALA A 94 -10.85 3.58 -9.86
C ALA A 94 -12.39 3.52 -9.95
N ALA A 95 -13.02 2.70 -9.11
CA ALA A 95 -14.46 2.54 -9.04
C ALA A 95 -15.18 3.88 -8.72
N TRP A 96 -14.66 4.62 -7.74
CA TRP A 96 -15.18 5.93 -7.35
C TRP A 96 -14.64 7.10 -8.20
N ARG A 97 -13.84 6.81 -9.24
CA ARG A 97 -13.23 7.80 -10.14
C ARG A 97 -12.42 8.86 -9.38
N ILE A 98 -11.72 8.44 -8.33
CA ILE A 98 -10.80 9.29 -7.59
C ILE A 98 -9.52 9.42 -8.42
N PRO A 99 -9.11 10.65 -8.79
CA PRO A 99 -7.88 10.86 -9.56
C PRO A 99 -6.63 10.40 -8.80
N GLY A 100 -5.58 9.99 -9.52
CA GLY A 100 -4.33 9.49 -8.92
C GLY A 100 -3.66 10.52 -8.00
N GLU A 101 -3.73 11.80 -8.37
CA GLU A 101 -3.26 12.94 -7.58
C GLU A 101 -3.96 13.12 -6.23
N MET A 102 -5.12 12.48 -6.03
CA MET A 102 -5.84 12.44 -4.75
C MET A 102 -5.72 11.07 -4.07
N ALA A 103 -5.74 9.98 -4.83
CA ALA A 103 -5.72 8.62 -4.29
C ALA A 103 -4.35 8.22 -3.72
N VAL A 104 -3.25 8.57 -4.41
CA VAL A 104 -1.88 8.26 -3.97
C VAL A 104 -1.50 8.96 -2.66
N PRO A 105 -1.72 10.28 -2.47
CA PRO A 105 -1.38 10.91 -1.20
C PRO A 105 -2.26 10.42 -0.05
N ALA A 106 -3.52 10.05 -0.30
CA ALA A 106 -4.38 9.44 0.70
C ALA A 106 -3.84 8.07 1.16
N TYR A 107 -3.37 7.26 0.22
CA TYR A 107 -2.71 5.99 0.51
C TYR A 107 -1.42 6.18 1.34
N LEU A 108 -0.56 7.10 0.91
CA LEU A 108 0.68 7.44 1.62
C LEU A 108 0.41 7.95 3.05
N TRP A 109 -0.63 8.76 3.23
CA TRP A 109 -1.05 9.22 4.53
C TRP A 109 -1.51 8.07 5.43
N ALA A 110 -2.37 7.18 4.93
CA ALA A 110 -2.84 6.01 5.67
C ALA A 110 -1.68 5.09 6.10
N TRP A 111 -0.73 4.86 5.19
CA TRP A 111 0.50 4.13 5.51
C TRP A 111 1.29 4.81 6.63
N LEU A 112 1.50 6.12 6.51
CA LEU A 112 2.29 6.90 7.47
C LEU A 112 1.64 6.93 8.86
N GLU A 113 0.32 7.12 8.92
CA GLU A 113 -0.45 7.07 10.16
C GLU A 113 -0.25 5.72 10.88
N ASN A 114 -0.29 4.60 10.13
CA ASN A 114 -0.03 3.28 10.69
C ASN A 114 1.39 3.14 11.25
N GLN A 115 2.40 3.66 10.55
CA GLN A 115 3.79 3.66 11.05
C GLN A 115 3.94 4.46 12.34
N VAL A 116 3.32 5.64 12.41
CA VAL A 116 3.34 6.48 13.63
C VAL A 116 2.63 5.78 14.78
N MET A 117 1.49 5.12 14.53
CA MET A 117 0.78 4.35 15.55
C MET A 117 1.63 3.19 16.09
N ALA A 118 2.38 2.50 15.23
CA ALA A 118 3.31 1.46 15.65
C ALA A 118 4.47 2.05 16.49
N ALA A 119 5.05 3.16 16.06
CA ALA A 119 6.12 3.84 16.80
C ALA A 119 5.68 4.33 18.19
N VAL A 120 4.45 4.85 18.31
CA VAL A 120 3.87 5.26 19.60
C VAL A 120 3.77 4.09 20.58
N LYS A 121 3.42 2.90 20.09
CA LYS A 121 3.29 1.68 20.92
C LYS A 121 4.65 1.06 21.29
N THR A 122 5.69 1.25 20.48
CA THR A 122 6.98 0.55 20.60
C THR A 122 8.11 1.38 21.20
N VAL A 123 8.15 2.70 20.95
CA VAL A 123 9.22 3.64 21.35
C VAL A 123 8.79 4.52 22.55
N PRO A 124 7.92 3.98 23.43
CA PRO A 124 7.06 4.71 24.38
C PRO A 124 6.82 6.21 24.11
N LEU A 125 6.37 6.59 22.91
CA LEU A 125 6.05 8.00 22.62
C LEU A 125 4.68 8.37 23.18
N GLY A 126 4.54 9.59 23.70
CA GLY A 126 3.22 10.14 24.04
C GLY A 126 2.39 10.47 22.79
N GLN A 127 1.06 10.48 22.92
CA GLN A 127 0.14 10.78 21.81
C GLN A 127 0.45 12.10 21.10
N SER A 128 0.73 13.16 21.87
CA SER A 128 1.10 14.46 21.30
C SER A 128 2.42 14.41 20.52
N ALA A 129 3.37 13.55 20.91
CA ALA A 129 4.60 13.36 20.15
C ALA A 129 4.34 12.61 18.84
N GLY A 130 3.46 11.61 18.86
CA GLY A 130 2.97 10.92 17.66
C GLY A 130 2.33 11.88 16.66
N GLN A 131 1.43 12.75 17.11
CA GLN A 131 0.77 13.73 16.24
C GLN A 131 1.78 14.74 15.64
N ARG A 132 2.76 15.20 16.41
CA ARG A 132 3.84 16.06 15.87
C ARG A 132 4.69 15.33 14.83
N LEU A 133 4.97 14.06 15.04
CA LEU A 133 5.70 13.23 14.08
C LEU A 133 4.89 13.04 12.79
N LEU A 134 3.60 12.70 12.90
CA LEU A 134 2.70 12.55 11.75
C LEU A 134 2.60 13.87 10.95
N ALA A 135 2.47 15.01 11.61
CA ALA A 135 2.44 16.32 10.94
C ALA A 135 3.78 16.62 10.22
N ALA A 136 4.91 16.35 10.87
CA ALA A 136 6.22 16.58 10.27
C ALA A 136 6.47 15.69 9.05
N LEU A 137 6.21 14.39 9.16
CA LEU A 137 6.38 13.44 8.05
C LEU A 137 5.34 13.65 6.95
N GLY A 138 4.09 13.95 7.32
CA GLY A 138 2.98 14.18 6.43
C GLY A 138 3.19 15.39 5.50
N SER A 139 3.95 16.39 5.95
CA SER A 139 4.33 17.54 5.12
C SER A 139 5.14 17.17 3.86
N ARG A 140 5.72 15.96 3.82
CA ARG A 140 6.52 15.45 2.69
C ARG A 140 5.68 14.68 1.67
N VAL A 141 4.47 14.24 2.04
CA VAL A 141 3.60 13.43 1.17
C VAL A 141 3.32 14.08 -0.19
N PRO A 142 3.07 15.41 -0.30
CA PRO A 142 2.84 16.03 -1.60
C PRO A 142 4.02 15.88 -2.57
N ALA A 143 5.25 16.14 -2.11
CA ALA A 143 6.44 16.04 -2.95
C ALA A 143 6.76 14.58 -3.33
N VAL A 144 6.50 13.63 -2.43
CA VAL A 144 6.64 12.19 -2.71
C VAL A 144 5.61 11.74 -3.74
N THR A 145 4.37 12.24 -3.63
CA THR A 145 3.30 11.95 -4.59
C THR A 145 3.65 12.46 -5.98
N GLU A 146 4.06 13.72 -6.10
CA GLU A 146 4.44 14.31 -7.39
C GLU A 146 5.55 13.49 -8.06
N ARG A 147 6.56 13.11 -7.29
CA ARG A 147 7.66 12.26 -7.78
C ARG A 147 7.15 10.89 -8.22
N ALA A 148 6.34 10.22 -7.40
CA ALA A 148 5.79 8.90 -7.71
C ALA A 148 4.96 8.92 -9.00
N LEU A 149 4.09 9.91 -9.19
CA LEU A 149 3.27 10.03 -10.39
C LEU A 149 4.09 10.30 -11.67
N ALA A 150 5.27 10.89 -11.54
CA ALA A 150 6.16 11.18 -12.66
C ALA A 150 7.27 10.12 -12.87
N LEU A 151 7.43 9.17 -11.94
CA LEU A 151 8.56 8.23 -11.96
C LEU A 151 8.34 7.12 -13.00
N PRO A 152 9.21 7.00 -14.03
CA PRO A 152 9.14 5.92 -15.00
C PRO A 152 9.30 4.55 -14.34
N GLU A 153 8.59 3.53 -14.84
CA GLU A 153 8.65 2.16 -14.29
C GLU A 153 10.06 1.58 -14.25
N ALA A 154 10.90 1.92 -15.23
CA ALA A 154 12.30 1.48 -15.28
C ALA A 154 13.15 1.98 -14.09
N ASP A 155 12.71 3.04 -13.41
CA ASP A 155 13.39 3.64 -12.27
C ASP A 155 12.76 3.23 -10.93
N TRP A 156 11.71 2.38 -10.94
CA TRP A 156 11.08 1.91 -9.72
C TRP A 156 12.04 1.03 -8.91
N HIS A 157 12.10 1.26 -7.60
CA HIS A 157 12.97 0.50 -6.70
C HIS A 157 12.48 0.58 -5.25
N ASN A 158 12.67 -0.51 -4.52
CA ASN A 158 12.33 -0.63 -3.10
C ASN A 158 13.54 -1.07 -2.25
N PHE A 159 14.76 -0.82 -2.73
CA PHE A 159 15.99 -1.33 -2.11
C PHE A 159 16.19 -0.78 -0.69
N THR A 160 15.76 -1.56 0.28
CA THR A 160 15.76 -1.20 1.71
C THR A 160 16.36 -2.34 2.55
N PRO A 161 17.65 -2.67 2.36
CA PRO A 161 18.26 -3.88 2.97
C PRO A 161 18.21 -3.88 4.50
N GLY A 162 18.25 -2.70 5.13
CA GLY A 162 18.07 -2.59 6.58
C GLY A 162 16.69 -3.03 7.05
N LEU A 163 15.64 -2.72 6.28
CA LEU A 163 14.27 -3.17 6.55
C LEU A 163 14.16 -4.68 6.31
N ALA A 164 14.67 -5.17 5.18
CA ALA A 164 14.72 -6.60 4.85
C ALA A 164 15.26 -7.45 6.01
N LEU A 165 16.40 -7.03 6.55
CA LEU A 165 17.07 -7.68 7.68
C LEU A 165 16.26 -7.57 8.97
N ALA A 166 15.63 -6.43 9.23
CA ALA A 166 14.78 -6.24 10.41
C ALA A 166 13.54 -7.14 10.36
N CYS A 167 12.85 -7.18 9.22
CA CYS A 167 11.68 -8.06 9.00
C CYS A 167 12.08 -9.54 9.09
N SER A 168 13.20 -9.93 8.48
CA SER A 168 13.71 -11.32 8.58
C SER A 168 14.00 -11.74 10.03
N ARG A 169 14.49 -10.80 10.85
CA ARG A 169 14.67 -11.04 12.30
C ARG A 169 13.34 -11.13 13.04
N HIS A 170 12.38 -10.30 12.67
CA HIS A 170 11.04 -10.29 13.27
C HIS A 170 10.34 -11.66 13.16
N GLU A 171 10.52 -12.37 12.05
CA GLU A 171 9.95 -13.72 11.86
C GLU A 171 10.41 -14.74 12.91
N THR A 172 11.60 -14.52 13.49
CA THR A 172 12.21 -15.41 14.48
C THR A 172 12.22 -14.82 15.90
N GLN A 173 11.60 -13.65 16.10
CA GLN A 173 11.60 -12.96 17.37
C GLN A 173 10.71 -13.69 18.39
N TYR A 174 11.27 -14.02 19.56
CA TYR A 174 10.58 -14.81 20.59
C TYR A 174 9.34 -14.10 21.17
N THR A 175 9.45 -12.81 21.49
CA THR A 175 8.35 -12.01 22.04
C THR A 175 7.94 -10.92 21.07
N ARG A 176 6.68 -10.93 20.63
CA ARG A 176 6.18 -10.06 19.56
C ARG A 176 4.87 -9.40 19.98
N LEU A 177 4.75 -8.11 19.66
CA LEU A 177 3.52 -7.33 19.85
C LEU A 177 2.73 -7.20 18.53
N PHE A 178 3.41 -7.27 17.39
CA PHE A 178 2.85 -7.16 16.05
C PHE A 178 3.02 -8.47 15.29
N ARG A 179 2.26 -8.64 14.21
CA ARG A 179 2.26 -9.85 13.38
C ARG A 179 3.30 -9.81 12.27
N SER A 180 3.80 -8.63 11.94
CA SER A 180 4.83 -8.27 10.95
C SER A 180 5.40 -6.90 11.27
#